data_AF-A0A7C4DQ62-F1
#
_entry.id   AF-A0A7C4DQ62-F1
#
_cell.length_a   1.000
_cell.length_b   1.000
_cell.length_c   1.000
_cell.angle_alpha   90.00
_cell.angle_beta   90.00
_cell.angle_gamma   90.00
#
_symmetry.space_group_name_H-M   'P 1'
#
loop_
_entity.id
_entity.type
_entity.pdbx_description
1 polymer ?
#
loop_
_entity_poly.entity_id
_entity_poly.type
_entity_poly.pdbx_seq_one_letter_code
_entity_poly.pdbx_strand_id
1 'polypeptide(L)'
;MSEKPRRSLREILTLNKLERLIMEYFIRHISVGEIVAALDLKEEVKKRARQGEADLVSELEDAIIVKEIYIAMAMLVRKGFLEYRNGVYRLADWIISIIKSKKGSLHPGMFKSLQELLD
;
A
#
# COMPACT_ATOMS: atom_id res chain seq x y z
N MET A 1 24.54 -8.71 -18.60
CA MET A 1 23.62 -9.06 -17.50
C MET A 1 23.32 -7.79 -16.75
N SER A 2 22.13 -7.20 -16.91
CA SER A 2 21.78 -5.98 -16.17
C SER A 2 21.52 -6.35 -14.72
N GLU A 3 22.36 -5.86 -13.80
CA GLU A 3 22.06 -5.89 -12.36
C GLU A 3 20.70 -5.22 -12.16
N LYS A 4 19.69 -6.00 -11.75
CA LYS A 4 18.43 -5.40 -11.28
C LYS A 4 18.78 -4.54 -10.06
N PRO A 5 18.34 -3.27 -10.00
CA PRO A 5 18.59 -2.44 -8.83
C PRO A 5 18.11 -3.18 -7.58
N ARG A 6 18.95 -3.25 -6.54
CA ARG A 6 18.61 -3.85 -5.24
C ARG A 6 17.47 -3.04 -4.62
N ARG A 7 16.24 -3.44 -4.92
CA ARG A 7 15.04 -2.80 -4.36
C ARG A 7 15.02 -2.96 -2.85
N SER A 8 14.57 -1.93 -2.16
CA SER A 8 14.53 -1.86 -0.70
C SER A 8 13.17 -1.40 -0.20
N LEU A 9 12.74 -1.93 0.95
CA LEU A 9 11.52 -1.44 1.61
C LEU A 9 11.62 0.05 1.97
N ARG A 10 12.84 0.59 2.12
CA ARG A 10 13.06 2.02 2.34
C ARG A 10 12.51 2.89 1.20
N GLU A 11 12.33 2.36 0.00
CA GLU A 11 11.71 3.08 -1.10
C GLU A 11 10.25 3.48 -0.78
N ILE A 12 9.55 2.72 0.07
CA ILE A 12 8.19 3.06 0.53
C ILE A 12 8.18 4.39 1.29
N LEU A 13 9.27 4.75 1.98
CA LEU A 13 9.37 6.01 2.71
C LEU A 13 9.40 7.23 1.80
N THR A 14 9.75 7.06 0.52
CA THR A 14 9.79 8.14 -0.47
C THR A 14 8.44 8.42 -1.14
N LEU A 15 7.44 7.56 -0.88
CA LEU A 15 6.09 7.71 -1.41
C LEU A 15 5.35 8.85 -0.72
N ASN A 16 4.33 9.40 -1.39
CA ASN A 16 3.48 10.42 -0.78
C ASN A 16 2.62 9.83 0.36
N LYS A 17 1.92 10.66 1.13
CA LYS A 17 1.15 10.20 2.31
C LYS A 17 0.08 9.15 1.95
N LEU A 18 -0.68 9.38 0.87
CA LEU A 18 -1.72 8.45 0.40
C LEU A 18 -1.12 7.13 -0.08
N GLU A 19 -0.07 7.18 -0.90
CA GLU A 19 0.65 6.00 -1.38
C GLU A 19 1.22 5.18 -0.21
N ARG A 20 1.77 5.83 0.82
CA ARG A 20 2.25 5.15 2.04
C ARG A 20 1.11 4.47 2.80
N LEU A 21 -0.03 5.15 2.97
CA LEU A 21 -1.22 4.57 3.59
C LEU A 21 -1.68 3.30 2.85
N ILE A 22 -1.72 3.36 1.51
CA ILE A 22 -2.06 2.22 0.66
C ILE A 22 -1.06 1.08 0.86
N MET A 23 0.25 1.38 0.89
CA MET A 23 1.28 0.37 1.14
C MET A 23 1.15 -0.27 2.52
N GLU A 24 0.87 0.50 3.58
CA GLU A 24 0.57 -0.03 4.92
C GLU A 24 -0.63 -0.97 4.93
N TYR A 25 -1.68 -0.64 4.17
CA TYR A 25 -2.84 -1.50 3.98
C TYR A 25 -2.44 -2.83 3.31
N PHE A 26 -1.74 -2.79 2.17
CA PHE A 26 -1.35 -4.01 1.46
C PHE A 26 -0.29 -4.83 2.18
N ILE A 27 0.59 -4.23 2.99
CA ILE A 27 1.53 -4.97 3.84
C ILE A 27 0.82 -5.86 4.87
N ARG A 28 -0.34 -5.41 5.37
CA ARG A 28 -1.19 -6.18 6.29
C ARG A 28 -1.98 -7.28 5.58
N HIS A 29 -2.52 -7.00 4.40
CA HIS A 29 -3.47 -7.88 3.71
C HIS A 29 -2.88 -8.73 2.58
N ILE A 30 -1.70 -8.37 2.06
CA ILE A 30 -0.94 -8.98 0.96
C ILE A 30 -1.65 -8.93 -0.40
N SER A 31 -2.92 -9.32 -0.48
CA SER A 31 -3.71 -9.42 -1.70
C SER A 31 -5.17 -9.11 -1.39
N VAL A 32 -5.78 -8.17 -2.13
CA VAL A 32 -7.15 -7.71 -1.89
C VAL A 32 -7.84 -7.39 -3.23
N GLY A 33 -9.12 -7.73 -3.32
CA GLY A 33 -9.96 -7.33 -4.45
C GLY A 33 -10.08 -5.81 -4.55
N GLU A 34 -10.11 -5.30 -5.77
CA GLU A 34 -10.09 -3.88 -6.12
C GLU A 34 -11.15 -3.06 -5.38
N ILE A 35 -12.40 -3.48 -5.47
CA ILE A 35 -13.53 -2.77 -4.86
C ILE A 35 -13.39 -2.76 -3.33
N VAL A 36 -13.00 -3.89 -2.75
CA VAL A 36 -12.82 -4.03 -1.29
C VAL A 36 -11.69 -3.12 -0.81
N ALA A 37 -10.54 -3.13 -1.49
CA ALA A 37 -9.41 -2.28 -1.15
C ALA A 37 -9.81 -0.79 -1.21
N ALA A 38 -10.51 -0.36 -2.27
CA ALA A 38 -10.94 1.02 -2.41
C ALA A 38 -11.90 1.47 -1.30
N LEU A 39 -12.86 0.62 -0.91
CA LEU A 39 -13.80 0.92 0.16
C LEU A 39 -13.12 1.00 1.53
N ASP A 40 -12.27 0.01 1.86
CA ASP A 40 -11.53 -0.01 3.12
C ASP A 40 -10.61 1.21 3.26
N LEU A 41 -9.88 1.54 2.18
CA LEU A 41 -8.97 2.68 2.14
C LEU A 41 -9.73 4.01 2.24
N LYS A 42 -10.90 4.13 1.62
CA LYS A 42 -11.76 5.33 1.73
C LYS A 42 -12.14 5.59 3.19
N GLU A 43 -12.59 4.57 3.90
CA GLU A 43 -12.97 4.71 5.32
C GLU A 43 -11.76 5.06 6.20
N GLU A 44 -10.60 4.47 5.93
CA GLU A 44 -9.37 4.80 6.65
C GLU A 44 -8.89 6.24 6.36
N VAL A 45 -8.98 6.72 5.12
CA VAL A 45 -8.71 8.13 4.76
C VAL A 45 -9.63 9.06 5.54
N LYS A 46 -10.94 8.82 5.53
CA LYS A 46 -11.91 9.65 6.28
C LYS A 46 -11.65 9.63 7.78
N LYS A 47 -11.26 8.48 8.32
CA LYS A 47 -10.87 8.34 9.72
C LYS A 47 -9.62 9.17 10.05
N ARG A 48 -8.55 9.09 9.26
CA ARG A 48 -7.33 9.89 9.48
C ARG A 48 -7.55 11.38 9.28
N ALA A 49 -8.39 11.77 8.31
CA ALA A 49 -8.80 13.16 8.13
C ALA A 49 -9.48 13.74 9.38
N ARG A 50 -10.38 12.96 10.01
CA ARG A 50 -11.00 13.33 11.31
C ARG A 50 -9.99 13.43 12.46
N GLN A 51 -8.83 12.80 12.34
CA GLN A 51 -7.73 12.84 13.31
C GLN A 51 -6.72 13.96 13.02
N GLY A 52 -6.94 14.78 11.99
CA GLY A 52 -6.09 15.91 11.64
C GLY A 52 -5.20 15.72 10.40
N GLU A 53 -5.23 14.55 9.76
CA GLU A 53 -4.50 14.27 8.50
C GLU A 53 -5.38 14.56 7.26
N ALA A 54 -5.97 15.75 7.20
CA ALA A 54 -6.88 16.13 6.11
C ALA A 54 -6.16 16.29 4.75
N ASP A 55 -4.84 16.41 4.74
CA ASP A 55 -4.00 16.59 3.55
C ASP A 55 -3.62 15.26 2.84
N LEU A 56 -4.26 14.14 3.21
CA LEU A 56 -4.12 12.86 2.53
C LEU A 56 -4.69 12.85 1.11
N VAL A 57 -5.72 13.67 0.86
CA VAL A 57 -6.44 13.81 -0.40
C VAL A 57 -6.76 15.30 -0.64
N SER A 58 -7.14 15.66 -1.86
CA SER A 58 -7.51 17.05 -2.17
C SER A 58 -8.83 17.48 -1.51
N GLU A 59 -9.82 16.59 -1.48
CA GLU A 59 -11.16 16.87 -0.96
C GLU A 59 -11.74 15.63 -0.25
N LEU A 60 -12.58 15.86 0.76
CA LEU A 60 -13.21 14.80 1.56
C LEU A 60 -14.54 14.29 0.99
N GLU A 61 -14.81 14.54 -0.29
CA GLU A 61 -15.93 13.96 -1.00
C GLU A 61 -15.64 12.50 -1.38
N ASP A 62 -16.57 11.60 -1.10
CA ASP A 62 -16.38 10.15 -1.30
C ASP A 62 -15.91 9.79 -2.73
N ALA A 63 -16.48 10.44 -3.76
CA ALA A 63 -16.09 10.19 -5.15
C ALA A 63 -14.65 10.62 -5.45
N ILE A 64 -14.20 11.74 -4.86
CA ILE A 64 -12.84 12.26 -5.04
C ILE A 64 -11.83 11.37 -4.32
N ILE A 65 -12.12 10.97 -3.07
CA ILE A 65 -11.27 10.06 -2.30
C ILE A 65 -11.05 8.75 -3.07
N VAL A 66 -12.14 8.13 -3.56
CA VAL A 66 -12.07 6.87 -4.29
C VAL A 66 -11.27 7.02 -5.59
N LYS A 67 -11.49 8.11 -6.33
CA LYS A 67 -10.72 8.43 -7.55
C LYS A 67 -9.23 8.55 -7.25
N GLU A 68 -8.85 9.30 -6.21
CA GLU A 68 -7.44 9.46 -5.83
C GLU A 68 -6.80 8.15 -5.35
N ILE A 69 -7.54 7.31 -4.62
CA ILE A 69 -7.09 5.97 -4.23
C ILE A 69 -6.79 5.12 -5.48
N TYR A 70 -7.68 5.12 -6.48
CA TYR A 70 -7.45 4.39 -7.73
C TYR A 70 -6.22 4.90 -8.48
N ILE A 71 -6.05 6.21 -8.58
CA ILE A 71 -4.86 6.81 -9.20
C ILE A 71 -3.60 6.38 -8.45
N ALA A 72 -3.60 6.45 -7.12
CA ALA A 72 -2.46 6.06 -6.30
C ALA A 72 -2.14 4.57 -6.41
N MET A 73 -3.14 3.68 -6.39
CA MET A 73 -2.94 2.23 -6.63
C MET A 73 -2.35 1.96 -8.01
N ALA A 74 -2.86 2.61 -9.07
CA ALA A 74 -2.30 2.49 -10.41
C ALA A 74 -0.85 2.98 -10.49
N MET A 75 -0.52 4.08 -9.79
CA MET A 75 0.86 4.57 -9.69
C MET A 75 1.77 3.59 -8.95
N LEU A 76 1.29 2.95 -7.89
CA LEU A 76 2.03 1.92 -7.17
C LEU A 76 2.24 0.65 -8.00
N VAL A 77 1.29 0.29 -8.87
CA VAL A 77 1.47 -0.78 -9.87
C VAL A 77 2.55 -0.39 -10.87
N ARG A 78 2.49 0.82 -11.42
CA ARG A 78 3.48 1.32 -12.38
C ARG A 78 4.90 1.37 -11.80
N LYS A 79 5.04 1.77 -10.54
CA LYS A 79 6.31 1.76 -9.78
C LYS A 79 6.74 0.32 -9.39
N GLY A 80 5.84 -0.65 -9.46
CA GLY A 80 6.09 -2.05 -9.15
C GLY A 80 6.12 -2.35 -7.66
N PHE A 81 5.40 -1.57 -6.84
CA PHE A 81 5.11 -1.91 -5.44
C PHE A 81 3.90 -2.82 -5.32
N LEU A 82 2.94 -2.65 -6.23
CA LEU A 82 1.77 -3.51 -6.37
C LEU A 82 1.81 -4.23 -7.73
N GLU A 83 1.07 -5.31 -7.80
CA GLU A 83 0.73 -6.04 -9.01
C GLU A 83 -0.79 -6.08 -9.11
N TYR A 84 -1.34 -5.90 -10.32
CA TYR A 84 -2.78 -5.96 -10.56
C TYR A 84 -3.10 -7.04 -11.59
N ARG A 85 -4.02 -7.96 -11.25
CA ARG A 85 -4.53 -8.99 -12.16
C ARG A 85 -5.99 -9.28 -11.84
N ASN A 86 -6.85 -9.26 -12.87
CA ASN A 86 -8.25 -9.67 -12.79
C ASN A 86 -9.04 -9.04 -11.63
N GLY A 87 -8.93 -7.72 -11.44
CA GLY A 87 -9.65 -7.03 -10.35
C GLY A 87 -9.07 -7.25 -8.96
N VAL A 88 -7.83 -7.72 -8.85
CA VAL A 88 -7.14 -7.96 -7.57
C VAL A 88 -5.80 -7.24 -7.58
N TYR A 89 -5.55 -6.47 -6.51
CA TYR A 89 -4.25 -5.89 -6.22
C TYR A 89 -3.49 -6.78 -5.22
N ARG A 90 -2.19 -6.91 -5.44
CA ARG A 90 -1.28 -7.70 -4.60
C ARG A 90 0.03 -6.95 -4.39
N LEU A 91 0.69 -7.14 -3.26
CA LEU A 91 2.08 -6.72 -3.10
C LEU A 91 2.99 -7.38 -4.14
N ALA A 92 3.95 -6.61 -4.66
CA ALA A 92 4.97 -7.15 -5.53
C ALA A 92 5.80 -8.23 -4.84
N ASP A 93 6.20 -9.26 -5.58
CA ASP A 93 6.88 -10.44 -5.02
C ASP A 93 8.21 -10.11 -4.32
N TRP A 94 8.90 -9.03 -4.72
CA TRP A 94 10.12 -8.58 -4.07
C TRP A 94 9.85 -8.08 -2.64
N ILE A 95 8.73 -7.39 -2.40
CA ILE A 95 8.30 -6.93 -1.07
C ILE A 95 7.96 -8.14 -0.21
N ILE A 96 7.16 -9.06 -0.74
CA ILE A 96 6.77 -10.30 -0.08
C ILE A 96 8.02 -11.09 0.36
N SER A 97 9.01 -11.21 -0.51
CA SER A 97 10.26 -11.93 -0.24
C SER A 97 11.06 -11.28 0.88
N ILE A 98 11.19 -9.94 0.88
CA ILE A 98 11.86 -9.22 1.97
C ILE A 98 11.13 -9.44 3.29
N ILE A 99 9.80 -9.30 3.31
CA ILE A 99 9.01 -9.50 4.53
C ILE A 99 9.17 -10.93 5.07
N LYS A 100 9.13 -11.96 4.20
CA LYS A 100 9.38 -13.35 4.59
C LYS A 100 10.77 -13.54 5.19
N SER A 101 11.80 -12.95 4.58
CA SER A 101 13.18 -13.05 5.09
C SER A 101 13.38 -12.42 6.46
N LYS A 102 12.67 -11.31 6.75
CA LYS A 102 12.76 -10.62 8.04
C LYS A 102 11.96 -11.30 9.16
N LYS A 103 10.80 -11.89 8.86
CA LYS A 103 9.88 -12.44 9.89
C LYS A 103 9.75 -13.97 9.91
N GLY A 104 10.51 -14.70 9.08
CA GLY A 104 10.50 -16.17 9.01
C GLY A 104 9.26 -16.77 8.36
N SER A 105 8.06 -16.20 8.56
CA SER A 105 6.81 -16.58 7.90
C SER A 105 5.84 -15.40 7.72
N LEU A 106 5.03 -15.45 6.66
CA LEU A 106 3.93 -14.52 6.40
C LEU A 106 2.62 -15.20 6.80
N HIS A 107 2.19 -15.06 8.06
CA HIS A 107 0.82 -15.42 8.43
C HIS A 107 -0.13 -14.25 8.09
N PRO A 108 -1.28 -14.52 7.45
CA PRO A 108 -2.37 -13.55 7.33
C PRO A 108 -2.84 -13.12 8.73
N GLY A 109 -3.05 -11.83 8.96
CA GLY A 109 -3.61 -11.31 10.23
C GLY A 109 -2.59 -10.93 11.31
N MET A 110 -1.29 -11.22 11.15
CA MET A 110 -0.28 -10.64 12.06
C MET A 110 -0.05 -9.16 11.74
N PHE A 111 -0.15 -8.31 12.76
CA PHE A 111 0.15 -6.88 12.67
C PHE A 111 1.60 -6.69 12.19
N LYS A 112 1.76 -5.92 11.13
CA LYS A 112 3.06 -5.56 10.55
C LYS A 112 3.04 -4.05 10.40
N SER A 113 3.54 -3.33 11.40
CA SER A 113 3.78 -1.90 11.20
C SER A 113 4.89 -1.74 10.16
N LEU A 114 4.80 -0.70 9.31
CA LEU A 114 5.85 -0.41 8.33
C LEU A 114 7.21 -0.22 9.03
N GLN A 115 7.18 0.36 10.23
CA GLN A 115 8.34 0.61 11.08
C GLN A 115 9.05 -0.69 11.47
N GLU A 116 8.33 -1.71 11.94
CA GLU A 116 8.90 -3.03 12.25
C GLU A 116 9.55 -3.74 11.05
N LEU A 117 9.19 -3.36 9.82
CA LEU A 117 9.78 -3.92 8.61
C LEU A 117 10.99 -3.12 8.10
N LEU A 118 11.19 -1.91 8.60
CA LEU A 118 12.25 -0.99 8.18
C LEU A 118 13.46 -1.01 9.12
N ASP A 119 13.25 -1.37 10.39
CA ASP A 119 14.30 -1.74 11.35
C ASP A 119 14.90 -3.12 11.04
#